data_AF-A0A838HJ54-F1
#
_entry.id   AF-A0A838HJ54-F1
#
_cell.length_a   1.000
_cell.length_b   1.000
_cell.length_c   1.000
_cell.angle_alpha   90.00
_cell.angle_beta   90.00
_cell.angle_gamma   90.00
#
_symmetry.space_group_name_H-M   'P 1'
#
loop_
_entity.id
_entity.type
_entity.pdbx_description
1 polymer ?
#
loop_
_entity_poly.entity_id
_entity_poly.type
_entity_poly.pdbx_seq_one_letter_code
_entity_poly.pdbx_strand_id
1 'polypeptide(L)' 'FFLLQWVVFTAMMFIPTPGASGGAEAAFYLVYSALIPAGIIGLATAGWRFFTFYLQLGLGSLVFALLNVEGSRRRSL' A
#
# COMPACT_ATOMS: atom_id res chain seq x y z
N PHE A 1 1.14 -4.34 18.40
CA PHE A 1 1.01 -3.66 17.08
C PHE A 1 1.78 -4.36 15.96
N PHE A 2 3.08 -4.64 16.10
CA PHE A 2 3.90 -5.30 15.07
C PHE A 2 3.34 -6.65 14.59
N LEU A 3 2.98 -7.55 15.51
CA LEU A 3 2.42 -8.87 15.17
C LEU A 3 1.10 -8.78 14.39
N LEU A 4 0.23 -7.84 14.74
CA LEU A 4 -1.03 -7.63 14.03
C LEU A 4 -0.80 -7.15 12.61
N GLN A 5 0.20 -6.28 12.39
CA GLN A 5 0.56 -5.90 11.02
C GLN A 5 1.12 -7.07 10.23
N TRP A 6 1.96 -7.90 10.85
CA TRP A 6 2.48 -9.09 10.20
C TRP A 6 1.34 -10.01 9.73
N VAL A 7 0.31 -10.21 10.56
CA VAL A 7 -0.91 -10.95 10.20
C VAL A 7 -1.63 -10.31 9.01
N VAL A 8 -1.82 -8.98 9.00
CA VAL A 8 -2.46 -8.29 7.86
C VAL A 8 -1.67 -8.48 6.56
N PHE A 9 -0.35 -8.32 6.62
CA PHE A 9 0.53 -8.50 5.45
C PHE A 9 0.59 -9.94 4.94
N THR A 10 0.54 -10.94 5.82
CA THR A 10 0.46 -12.34 5.39
C THR A 10 -0.91 -12.67 4.82
N ALA A 11 -1.99 -12.19 5.44
CA ALA A 11 -3.35 -12.43 4.99
C ALA A 11 -3.61 -11.87 3.58
N MET A 12 -3.09 -10.69 3.27
CA MET A 12 -3.26 -10.07 1.95
C MET A 12 -2.55 -10.82 0.80
N MET A 13 -1.53 -11.66 1.10
CA MET A 13 -0.84 -12.44 0.06
C MET A 13 -1.73 -13.50 -0.60
N PHE A 14 -2.78 -13.94 0.09
CA PHE A 14 -3.72 -14.94 -0.44
C PHE A 14 -4.74 -14.35 -1.41
N ILE A 15 -4.68 -13.04 -1.67
CA ILE A 15 -5.70 -12.32 -2.42
C ILE A 15 -5.13 -11.99 -3.80
N PRO A 16 -5.61 -12.64 -4.88
CA PRO A 16 -4.99 -12.57 -6.20
C PRO A 16 -5.28 -11.25 -6.95
N THR A 17 -5.75 -10.22 -6.25
CA THR A 17 -6.05 -8.93 -6.87
C THR A 17 -4.78 -8.07 -6.95
N PRO A 18 -4.61 -7.27 -8.02
CA PRO A 18 -3.53 -6.29 -8.08
C PRO A 18 -3.53 -5.39 -6.85
N GLY A 19 -2.39 -5.33 -6.15
CA GLY A 19 -2.24 -4.58 -4.90
C GLY A 19 -3.06 -5.13 -3.72
N ALA A 20 -3.56 -6.37 -3.78
CA ALA A 20 -4.48 -6.96 -2.80
C ALA A 20 -5.67 -6.04 -2.48
N SER A 21 -6.16 -5.30 -3.48
CA SER A 21 -7.29 -4.37 -3.36
C SER A 21 -8.57 -5.11 -2.94
N GLY A 22 -9.38 -4.49 -2.07
CA GLY A 22 -10.53 -5.12 -1.37
C GLY A 22 -10.12 -6.09 -0.25
N GLY A 23 -9.09 -6.89 -0.50
CA GLY A 23 -8.54 -7.83 0.45
C GLY A 23 -7.77 -7.23 1.61
N ALA A 24 -6.87 -6.29 1.32
CA ALA A 24 -6.11 -5.58 2.33
C ALA A 24 -7.00 -4.70 3.22
N GLU A 25 -8.06 -4.13 2.64
CA GLU A 25 -9.06 -3.36 3.39
C GLU A 25 -9.85 -4.25 4.36
N ALA A 26 -10.30 -5.41 3.89
CA ALA A 26 -10.98 -6.39 4.72
C ALA A 26 -10.06 -6.96 5.81
N ALA A 27 -8.81 -7.33 5.46
CA ALA A 27 -7.84 -7.86 6.42
C ALA A 27 -7.52 -6.84 7.52
N PHE A 28 -7.27 -5.59 7.16
CA PHE A 28 -7.04 -4.53 8.14
C PHE A 28 -8.27 -4.30 9.01
N TYR A 29 -9.45 -4.18 8.40
CA TYR A 29 -10.70 -3.96 9.12
C TYR A 29 -10.95 -5.08 10.13
N LEU A 30 -10.84 -6.35 9.73
CA LEU A 30 -11.07 -7.49 10.61
C LEU A 30 -10.10 -7.51 11.79
N VAL A 31 -8.80 -7.28 11.54
CA VAL A 31 -7.75 -7.33 12.56
C VAL A 31 -7.83 -6.14 13.54
N TYR A 32 -8.23 -4.96 13.06
CA TYR A 32 -8.22 -3.73 13.87
C TYR A 32 -9.60 -3.24 14.32
N SER A 33 -10.69 -3.90 13.94
CA SER A 33 -12.08 -3.56 14.33
C SER A 33 -12.30 -3.43 15.83
N ALA A 34 -11.63 -4.27 16.64
CA ALA A 34 -11.72 -4.24 18.09
C ALA A 34 -10.90 -3.09 18.73
N LEU A 35 -9.96 -2.51 17.98
CA LEU A 35 -9.02 -1.50 18.49
C LEU A 35 -9.36 -0.08 18.00
N ILE A 36 -10.02 0.03 16.84
CA ILE A 36 -10.33 1.29 16.18
C ILE A 36 -11.85 1.49 16.15
N PRO A 37 -12.37 2.65 16.62
CA PRO A 37 -13.80 2.95 16.54
C PRO A 37 -14.35 2.84 15.11
N ALA A 38 -15.56 2.28 14.98
CA ALA A 38 -16.19 2.01 13.69
C ALA A 38 -16.36 3.26 12.81
N GLY A 39 -16.51 4.45 13.42
CA GLY A 39 -16.64 5.72 12.68
C GLY A 39 -15.36 6.18 11.98
N ILE A 40 -14.18 5.68 12.40
CA ILE A 40 -12.88 6.13 11.85
C ILE A 40 -12.07 4.99 11.22
N ILE A 41 -12.46 3.73 11.38
CA ILE A 41 -11.68 2.60 10.88
C ILE A 41 -11.49 2.63 9.36
N GLY A 42 -12.49 3.09 8.60
CA GLY A 42 -12.34 3.28 7.15
C GLY A 42 -11.27 4.32 6.81
N LEU A 43 -11.25 5.45 7.53
CA LEU A 43 -10.22 6.47 7.36
C LEU A 43 -8.84 5.96 7.79
N ALA A 44 -8.77 5.19 8.88
CA ALA A 44 -7.54 4.56 9.35
C ALA A 44 -7.00 3.56 8.32
N THR A 45 -7.85 2.74 7.71
CA THR A 45 -7.48 1.83 6.61
C THR A 45 -6.95 2.61 5.42
N ALA A 46 -7.62 3.69 5.02
CA ALA A 46 -7.19 4.53 3.89
C ALA A 46 -5.84 5.19 4.15
N GLY A 47 -5.65 5.76 5.35
CA GLY A 47 -4.38 6.35 5.78
C GLY A 47 -3.26 5.30 5.82
N TRP A 48 -3.54 4.12 6.35
CA TRP A 48 -2.60 3.00 6.32
C TRP A 48 -2.22 2.64 4.88
N ARG A 49 -3.19 2.43 3.98
CA ARG A 49 -2.92 2.15 2.55
C ARG A 49 -2.12 3.25 1.86
N PHE A 50 -2.35 4.50 2.22
CA PHE A 50 -1.58 5.62 1.67
C PHE A 50 -0.09 5.48 1.98
N PHE A 51 0.27 5.26 3.25
CA PHE A 51 1.68 5.16 3.64
C PHE A 51 2.34 3.83 3.26
N THR A 52 1.60 2.71 3.28
CA THR A 52 2.16 1.36 3.06
C THR A 52 2.01 0.84 1.63
N PHE A 53 1.40 1.60 0.73
CA PHE A 53 1.24 1.16 -0.65
C PHE A 53 1.32 2.33 -1.64
N TYR A 54 0.40 3.28 -1.56
CA TYR A 54 0.29 4.32 -2.59
C TYR A 54 1.50 5.27 -2.62
N LEU A 55 2.03 5.65 -1.46
CA LEU A 55 3.20 6.51 -1.37
C LEU A 55 4.43 5.84 -1.98
N GLN A 56 4.67 4.57 -1.65
CA GLN A 56 5.80 3.80 -2.15
C GLN A 56 5.71 3.58 -3.66
N LEU A 57 4.50 3.27 -4.15
CA LEU A 57 4.22 3.12 -5.57
C LEU A 57 4.46 4.44 -6.33
N GLY A 58 4.02 5.57 -5.76
CA GLY A 58 4.25 6.90 -6.32
C GLY A 58 5.73 7.27 -6.38
N LEU A 59 6.48 7.06 -5.29
CA LEU A 59 7.91 7.32 -5.25
C LEU A 59 8.69 6.43 -6.24
N GLY A 60 8.36 5.14 -6.31
CA GLY A 60 8.97 4.23 -7.28
C GLY A 60 8.70 4.64 -8.72
N SER A 61 7.47 5.05 -9.01
CA SER A 61 7.08 5.57 -10.34
C SER A 61 7.82 6.85 -10.69
N LEU A 62 7.97 7.77 -9.74
CA LEU A 62 8.70 9.02 -9.93
C LEU A 62 10.19 8.77 -10.22
N VAL A 63 10.85 7.93 -9.41
CA VAL A 63 12.25 7.56 -9.61
C VAL A 63 12.43 6.90 -10.97
N PHE A 64 11.54 5.97 -11.34
CA PHE A 64 11.56 5.32 -12.65
C PHE A 64 11.45 6.35 -13.79
N ALA A 65 10.50 7.29 -13.71
CA ALA A 65 10.34 8.31 -14.73
C ALA A 65 11.60 9.19 -14.88
N LEU A 66 12.19 9.62 -13.76
CA LEU A 66 13.41 10.44 -13.77
C LEU A 66 14.59 9.73 -14.44
N LEU A 67 14.80 8.44 -14.11
CA LEU A 67 15.86 7.63 -14.71
C LEU A 67 15.67 7.43 -16.22
N ASN A 68 14.43 7.25 -16.68
CA ASN A 68 14.14 7.09 -18.10
C ASN A 68 14.33 8.40 -18.89
N VAL A 69 13.98 9.55 -18.30
CA VAL A 69 14.23 10.86 -18.92
C VAL A 69 15.73 11.11 -19.08
N GLU A 70 16.55 10.78 -18.07
CA GLU A 70 18.01 10.91 -18.16
C GLU A 70 18.60 9.95 -19.21
N GLY A 71 18.13 8.70 -19.24
CA GLY A 71 18.55 7.70 -20.23
C GLY A 71 18.21 8.11 -21.67
N SER A 72 17.07 8.76 -21.88
CA SER A 72 16.67 9.30 -23.19
C SER A 72 17.57 10.47 -23.63
N ARG A 73 17.90 11.40 -22.72
CA ARG A 73 18.81 12.53 -23.03
C ARG A 73 20.24 12.09 -23.38
N ARG A 74 20.75 11.04 -22.73
CA ARG A 74 22.10 10.51 -23.02
C ARG A 74 22.21 9.81 -24.37
N ARG A 75 21.11 9.31 -24.95
CA ARG A 75 21.10 8.64 -26.26
C ARG A 75 20.99 9.61 -27.45
N SER A 76 20.57 10.85 -27.20
CA SER A 76 20.41 11.88 -28.24
C SER A 76 21.64 12.80 -28.38
N LEU A 77 22.69 12.59 -27.58
CA LEU A 77 23.98 13.27 -27.65
C LEU A 77 25.03 12.29 -28.16
#